data_AF-A0A2G6U2V1-F1
#
_entry.id   AF-A0A2G6U2V1-F1
#
_cell.length_a   1.000
_cell.length_b   1.000
_cell.length_c   1.000
_cell.angle_alpha   90.00
_cell.angle_beta   90.00
_cell.angle_gamma   90.00
#
_symmetry.space_group_name_H-M   'P 1'
#
loop_
_entity.id
_entity.type
_entity.pdbx_description
1 polymer ?
#
loop_
_entity_poly.entity_id
_entity_poly.type
_entity_poly.pdbx_seq_one_letter_code
_entity_poly.pdbx_strand_id
1 'polypeptide(L)'
;MTGVDLPAMLHLSTSSSLISSISSAFSLGLPLSRRGLAAALLAASVLPGVASAQADAPTSPASLSTKTARESRLPPAVEAALARAKLPRDAVSALVVEVDGRAAPRLDWQSHVAMNPASVMKLVTTYAALDQLGPAHVWRTPVFLGGPVQDGVLRGPLYIQGQGDPKLVMERLWLMLRRLQGMGIKVIVGDIVLDRSAFSVSGHDAATFDNEPWRPYNVAPDALLVNYKAVTVGFTPDAAAGVARLQYDPPLAGIQQQETVPLAPAGSECGDWRARLQLDMTDPLRIAFAGPFPASCGDKSWSLAPAQPEAFAARAIEGMWRELGGKLTGTVHDGRVPAGLQPAFQSESPSLAEVVRDINKYSNNVMAQQVFLTMGMQRTGVASFESSRQALGQWWQARWGAAEQPVADNGAGLSREARITASGLGRMLQQAWASPVMPEFVASMPIVGVDGTLRRSLSRAQGMAHLKTGTLRDASALAGYVDGASGRRYVLVAMANHTNAPAARAAWDALVDWTARDR
;
A
#
# COMPACT_ATOMS: atom_id res chain seq x y z
N MET A 1 13.80 0.24 -56.09
CA MET A 1 12.51 0.78 -56.56
C MET A 1 11.42 0.13 -55.73
N THR A 2 10.63 0.96 -55.01
CA THR A 2 9.21 0.81 -54.60
C THR A 2 8.76 -0.53 -54.01
N GLY A 3 8.11 -0.67 -52.85
CA GLY A 3 7.42 0.20 -51.89
C GLY A 3 6.78 -0.78 -50.86
N VAL A 4 6.92 -0.56 -49.56
CA VAL A 4 5.89 -0.04 -48.62
C VAL A 4 4.54 -0.75 -48.74
N ASP A 5 4.10 -1.38 -47.64
CA ASP A 5 2.71 -1.20 -47.16
C ASP A 5 2.57 -1.47 -45.65
N LEU A 6 2.01 -0.45 -44.98
CA LEU A 6 1.42 -0.42 -43.63
C LEU A 6 -0.07 -0.79 -43.73
N PRO A 7 -0.77 -1.10 -42.62
CA PRO A 7 -1.74 -0.12 -42.04
C PRO A 7 -1.77 -0.16 -40.49
N ALA A 8 -1.87 0.91 -39.69
CA ALA A 8 -2.89 1.98 -39.54
C ALA A 8 -4.31 1.42 -39.17
N MET A 9 -4.64 1.36 -37.87
CA MET A 9 -5.50 2.29 -37.09
C MET A 9 -7.02 2.21 -37.32
N LEU A 10 -7.73 1.93 -36.21
CA LEU A 10 -8.97 2.54 -35.68
C LEU A 10 -10.17 2.78 -36.61
N HIS A 11 -11.31 2.17 -36.26
CA HIS A 11 -12.63 2.79 -36.45
C HIS A 11 -13.55 2.57 -35.24
N LEU A 12 -13.92 3.68 -34.62
CA LEU A 12 -15.10 3.84 -33.75
C LEU A 12 -16.37 3.80 -34.58
N SER A 13 -17.44 3.20 -34.04
CA SER A 13 -18.80 3.33 -34.53
C SER A 13 -19.72 3.70 -33.37
N THR A 14 -20.17 4.95 -33.37
CA THR A 14 -21.29 5.48 -32.61
C THR A 14 -22.59 5.19 -33.37
N SER A 15 -23.68 4.93 -32.64
CA SER A 15 -25.04 5.16 -33.12
C SER A 15 -25.96 5.49 -31.95
N SER A 16 -26.40 6.73 -31.93
CA SER A 16 -27.44 7.29 -31.08
C SER A 16 -28.80 7.23 -31.80
N SER A 17 -29.91 7.18 -31.05
CA SER A 17 -31.25 7.82 -31.27
C SER A 17 -32.33 6.94 -30.60
N LEU A 18 -32.94 7.32 -29.47
CA LEU A 18 -33.99 8.34 -29.22
C LEU A 18 -35.42 7.86 -29.50
N ILE A 19 -36.28 7.92 -28.45
CA ILE A 19 -37.72 8.30 -28.36
C ILE A 19 -38.08 8.11 -26.86
N SER A 20 -38.20 9.14 -26.02
CA SER A 20 -39.25 10.16 -25.80
C SER A 20 -40.18 9.84 -24.62
N SER A 21 -39.92 10.57 -23.51
CA SER A 21 -40.80 11.27 -22.57
C SER A 21 -42.30 10.93 -22.39
N ILE A 22 -42.72 10.75 -21.12
CA ILE A 22 -43.98 11.28 -20.54
C ILE A 22 -43.70 11.82 -19.13
N SER A 23 -44.27 13.00 -18.84
CA SER A 23 -44.11 13.85 -17.65
C SER A 23 -45.17 13.63 -16.57
N SER A 24 -44.91 14.27 -15.41
CA SER A 24 -45.82 14.86 -14.40
C SER A 24 -45.87 14.09 -13.06
N ALA A 25 -45.22 14.52 -11.97
CA ALA A 25 -45.42 15.70 -11.12
C ALA A 25 -46.62 15.59 -10.14
N PHE A 26 -46.33 15.52 -8.83
CA PHE A 26 -47.09 16.21 -7.78
C PHE A 26 -46.23 16.40 -6.52
N SER A 27 -46.49 17.51 -5.83
CA SER A 27 -45.59 18.25 -4.92
C SER A 27 -45.97 18.15 -3.44
N LEU A 28 -45.12 18.78 -2.60
CA LEU A 28 -45.32 19.32 -1.22
C LEU A 28 -45.14 18.32 -0.05
N GLY A 29 -44.47 18.65 1.06
CA GLY A 29 -43.78 19.88 1.45
C GLY A 29 -43.28 19.83 2.92
N LEU A 30 -42.18 20.57 3.14
CA LEU A 30 -41.76 21.31 4.35
C LEU A 30 -41.30 20.59 5.66
N PRO A 31 -40.44 21.28 6.46
CA PRO A 31 -39.53 20.69 7.44
C PRO A 31 -39.93 20.98 8.89
N LEU A 32 -39.31 20.30 9.86
CA LEU A 32 -39.36 20.65 11.27
C LEU A 32 -37.97 20.80 11.86
N SER A 33 -37.64 22.04 12.22
CA SER A 33 -36.62 22.39 13.20
C SER A 33 -37.27 22.50 14.58
N ARG A 34 -36.56 22.13 15.66
CA ARG A 34 -36.78 22.70 16.98
C ARG A 34 -35.46 22.79 17.76
N ARG A 35 -35.25 23.98 18.32
CA ARG A 35 -34.14 24.39 19.18
C ARG A 35 -34.31 23.86 20.61
N GLY A 36 -33.17 23.58 21.23
CA GLY A 36 -32.73 23.73 22.63
C GLY A 36 -33.71 23.73 23.81
N LEU A 37 -33.28 23.11 24.92
CA LEU A 37 -33.14 23.77 26.22
C LEU A 37 -32.18 22.98 27.14
N ALA A 38 -31.60 23.70 28.09
CA ALA A 38 -30.50 23.29 28.96
C ALA A 38 -30.93 22.88 30.37
N ALA A 39 -29.93 22.39 31.14
CA ALA A 39 -29.70 22.56 32.58
C ALA A 39 -30.15 21.49 33.61
N ALA A 40 -29.11 20.95 34.25
CA ALA A 40 -28.82 20.97 35.70
C ALA A 40 -29.45 19.95 36.70
N LEU A 41 -28.55 19.09 37.20
CA LEU A 41 -28.15 18.88 38.61
C LEU A 41 -29.09 18.29 39.70
N LEU A 42 -28.48 17.31 40.40
CA LEU A 42 -28.54 16.95 41.83
C LEU A 42 -29.81 16.28 42.38
N ALA A 43 -29.66 15.06 42.89
CA ALA A 43 -29.57 14.81 44.34
C ALA A 43 -29.31 13.32 44.63
N ALA A 44 -28.32 13.08 45.48
CA ALA A 44 -28.07 11.80 46.14
C ALA A 44 -28.99 11.64 47.36
N SER A 45 -29.40 10.40 47.64
CA SER A 45 -29.90 10.01 48.96
C SER A 45 -29.42 8.60 49.29
N VAL A 46 -28.48 8.55 50.20
CA VAL A 46 -28.01 7.37 50.96
C VAL A 46 -28.89 7.25 52.20
N LEU A 47 -29.22 6.02 52.64
CA LEU A 47 -29.14 5.49 54.02
C LEU A 47 -29.94 4.18 54.22
N PRO A 48 -29.69 3.38 55.28
CA PRO A 48 -29.22 2.00 55.13
C PRO A 48 -30.14 0.94 55.77
N GLY A 49 -29.86 -0.34 55.50
CA GLY A 49 -30.50 -1.48 56.16
C GLY A 49 -29.50 -2.60 56.41
N VAL A 50 -29.14 -2.77 57.68
CA VAL A 50 -28.23 -3.79 58.22
C VAL A 50 -29.01 -5.07 58.50
N ALA A 51 -28.51 -6.24 58.09
CA ALA A 51 -28.80 -7.50 58.77
C ALA A 51 -27.75 -8.56 58.44
N SER A 52 -26.96 -8.89 59.46
CA SER A 52 -25.99 -9.96 59.51
C SER A 52 -26.67 -11.31 59.70
N ALA A 53 -26.22 -12.34 58.99
CA ALA A 53 -26.38 -13.73 59.44
C ALA A 53 -25.20 -14.57 58.91
N GLN A 54 -24.29 -14.93 59.83
CA GLN A 54 -23.35 -16.03 59.67
C GLN A 54 -24.05 -17.32 60.11
N ALA A 55 -23.92 -18.39 59.33
CA ALA A 55 -23.85 -19.75 59.84
C ALA A 55 -23.28 -20.71 58.76
N ASP A 56 -22.16 -21.31 59.14
CA ASP A 56 -21.67 -22.66 58.86
C ASP A 56 -21.36 -23.15 57.44
N ALA A 57 -20.06 -23.43 57.28
CA ALA A 57 -19.50 -24.29 56.26
C ALA A 57 -19.86 -25.77 56.49
N PRO A 58 -19.88 -26.56 55.41
CA PRO A 58 -19.25 -27.86 55.43
C PRO A 58 -18.17 -28.01 54.37
N THR A 59 -17.23 -28.87 54.73
CA THR A 59 -15.94 -29.23 54.16
C THR A 59 -16.00 -30.02 52.85
N SER A 60 -14.91 -29.84 52.11
CA SER A 60 -14.27 -30.70 51.09
C SER A 60 -14.51 -30.42 49.59
N PRO A 61 -13.42 -30.49 48.80
CA PRO A 61 -13.34 -29.83 47.50
C PRO A 61 -13.87 -30.76 46.41
N ALA A 62 -14.92 -30.32 45.71
CA ALA A 62 -15.22 -30.88 44.41
C ALA A 62 -14.12 -30.42 43.45
N SER A 63 -13.34 -31.39 42.98
CA SER A 63 -12.35 -31.28 41.92
C SER A 63 -12.85 -30.37 40.80
N LEU A 64 -12.27 -29.17 40.71
CA LEU A 64 -12.30 -28.40 39.48
C LEU A 64 -11.57 -29.24 38.44
N SER A 65 -12.36 -29.89 37.58
CA SER A 65 -11.86 -30.47 36.34
C SER A 65 -11.24 -29.33 35.54
N THR A 66 -9.93 -29.18 35.69
CA THR A 66 -9.10 -28.37 34.81
C THR A 66 -9.27 -28.99 33.43
N LYS A 67 -10.11 -28.36 32.59
CA LYS A 67 -10.08 -28.58 31.15
C LYS A 67 -8.63 -28.32 30.73
N THR A 68 -7.88 -29.41 30.56
CA THR A 68 -6.52 -29.37 30.06
C THR A 68 -6.60 -28.67 28.73
N ALA A 69 -5.99 -27.48 28.62
CA ALA A 69 -5.85 -26.79 27.35
C ALA A 69 -5.21 -27.80 26.40
N ARG A 70 -5.96 -28.23 25.38
CA ARG A 70 -5.47 -29.17 24.38
C ARG A 70 -4.33 -28.43 23.68
N GLU A 71 -3.08 -28.75 24.01
CA GLU A 71 -1.92 -28.20 23.30
C GLU A 71 -2.14 -28.47 21.82
N SER A 72 -2.44 -27.41 21.07
CA SER A 72 -2.68 -27.56 19.64
C SER A 72 -1.33 -27.92 19.02
N ARG A 73 -1.25 -29.07 18.36
CA ARG A 73 -0.03 -29.52 17.68
C ARG A 73 -0.02 -28.94 16.28
N LEU A 74 1.16 -28.52 15.81
CA LEU A 74 1.32 -28.12 14.42
C LEU A 74 0.99 -29.32 13.50
N PRO A 75 0.33 -29.10 12.35
CA PRO A 75 0.05 -30.18 11.41
C PRO A 75 1.34 -30.87 10.95
N PRO A 76 1.38 -32.21 10.78
CA PRO A 76 2.62 -32.93 10.45
C PRO A 76 3.34 -32.43 9.18
N ALA A 77 2.58 -32.03 8.16
CA ALA A 77 3.15 -31.46 6.93
C ALA A 77 3.82 -30.10 7.16
N VAL A 78 3.26 -29.28 8.07
CA VAL A 78 3.83 -28.00 8.49
C VAL A 78 5.10 -28.26 9.30
N GLU A 79 5.07 -29.19 10.25
CA GLU A 79 6.26 -29.56 11.04
C GLU A 79 7.41 -30.05 10.15
N ALA A 80 7.12 -30.93 9.18
CA ALA A 80 8.13 -31.44 8.25
C ALA A 80 8.74 -30.33 7.38
N ALA A 81 7.91 -29.38 6.93
CA ALA A 81 8.37 -28.24 6.15
C ALA A 81 9.23 -27.27 6.99
N LEU A 82 8.84 -27.00 8.24
CA LEU A 82 9.63 -26.19 9.18
C LEU A 82 10.99 -26.84 9.48
N ALA A 83 11.01 -28.15 9.71
CA ALA A 83 12.24 -28.90 9.93
C ALA A 83 13.19 -28.81 8.73
N ARG A 84 12.67 -28.96 7.50
CA ARG A 84 13.44 -28.80 6.26
C ARG A 84 13.99 -27.37 6.09
N ALA A 85 13.20 -26.37 6.50
CA ALA A 85 13.60 -24.97 6.51
C ALA A 85 14.56 -24.63 7.66
N LYS A 86 14.89 -25.60 8.54
CA LYS A 86 15.69 -25.39 9.77
C LYS A 86 15.11 -24.25 10.62
N LEU A 87 13.79 -24.22 10.74
CA LEU A 87 13.05 -23.29 11.58
C LEU A 87 12.61 -24.00 12.87
N PRO A 88 13.08 -23.57 14.04
CA PRO A 88 12.66 -24.16 15.30
C PRO A 88 11.20 -23.77 15.61
N ARG A 89 10.50 -24.59 16.39
CA ARG A 89 9.05 -24.47 16.59
C ARG A 89 8.67 -23.25 17.43
N ASP A 90 9.55 -22.83 18.33
CA ASP A 90 9.45 -21.64 19.17
C ASP A 90 9.60 -20.34 18.38
N ALA A 91 10.24 -20.37 17.21
CA ALA A 91 10.32 -19.23 16.31
C ALA A 91 9.03 -19.00 15.48
N VAL A 92 7.98 -19.79 15.68
CA VAL A 92 6.74 -19.76 14.89
C VAL A 92 5.52 -19.47 15.75
N SER A 93 4.64 -18.58 15.25
CA SER A 93 3.29 -18.35 15.77
C SER A 93 2.27 -18.62 14.65
N ALA A 94 1.18 -19.32 14.96
CA ALA A 94 0.13 -19.62 14.00
C ALA A 94 -1.25 -19.68 14.65
N LEU A 95 -2.26 -19.23 13.90
CA LEU A 95 -3.66 -19.28 14.28
C LEU A 95 -4.50 -19.67 13.06
N VAL A 96 -5.41 -20.62 13.23
CA VAL A 96 -6.45 -20.95 12.26
C VAL A 96 -7.78 -21.02 12.99
N VAL A 97 -8.70 -20.12 12.65
CA VAL A 97 -10.02 -19.98 13.30
C VAL A 97 -11.09 -19.69 12.26
N GLU A 98 -12.33 -20.09 12.52
CA GLU A 98 -13.46 -19.76 11.63
C GLU A 98 -13.70 -18.25 11.61
N VAL A 99 -14.09 -17.71 10.46
CA VAL A 99 -14.29 -16.27 10.28
C VAL A 99 -15.37 -15.67 11.17
N ASP A 100 -16.33 -16.49 11.62
CA ASP A 100 -17.41 -16.05 12.51
C ASP A 100 -17.02 -16.02 14.00
N GLY A 101 -15.85 -16.60 14.35
CA GLY A 101 -15.32 -16.67 15.71
C GLY A 101 -16.16 -17.45 16.72
N ARG A 102 -17.12 -18.26 16.26
CA ARG A 102 -18.05 -18.99 17.16
C ARG A 102 -17.48 -20.32 17.63
N ALA A 103 -16.65 -20.96 16.80
CA ALA A 103 -16.00 -22.22 17.11
C ALA A 103 -14.63 -22.01 17.77
N ALA A 104 -14.18 -23.01 18.53
CA ALA A 104 -12.80 -23.05 19.02
C ALA A 104 -11.81 -23.05 17.83
N PRO A 105 -10.62 -22.43 17.97
CA PRO A 105 -9.61 -22.45 16.92
C PRO A 105 -9.26 -23.87 16.50
N ARG A 106 -9.09 -24.09 15.19
CA ARG A 106 -8.54 -25.33 14.64
C ARG A 106 -7.05 -25.46 14.94
N LEU A 107 -6.34 -24.33 14.99
CA LEU A 107 -4.95 -24.23 15.39
C LEU A 107 -4.77 -22.97 16.22
N ASP A 108 -4.09 -23.08 17.35
CA ASP A 108 -3.67 -21.98 18.20
C ASP A 108 -2.27 -22.28 18.76
N TRP A 109 -1.25 -21.89 17.99
CA TRP A 109 0.15 -22.15 18.28
C TRP A 109 0.85 -20.84 18.60
N GLN A 110 1.19 -20.62 19.89
CA GLN A 110 1.86 -19.40 20.36
C GLN A 110 1.19 -18.11 19.85
N SER A 111 -0.14 -18.09 19.70
CA SER A 111 -0.83 -16.98 19.04
C SER A 111 -0.81 -15.67 19.84
N HIS A 112 -0.42 -15.75 21.12
CA HIS A 112 -0.24 -14.61 22.01
C HIS A 112 1.18 -14.01 21.95
N VAL A 113 2.13 -14.67 21.29
CA VAL A 113 3.50 -14.14 21.14
C VAL A 113 3.51 -13.07 20.05
N ALA A 114 3.95 -11.87 20.41
CA ALA A 114 4.09 -10.76 19.47
C ALA A 114 5.29 -11.01 18.54
N MET A 115 5.05 -11.04 17.24
CA MET A 115 6.08 -11.27 16.21
C MET A 115 6.12 -10.12 15.23
N ASN A 116 7.25 -9.94 14.55
CA ASN A 116 7.36 -9.07 13.39
C ASN A 116 6.58 -9.68 12.21
N PRO A 117 5.49 -9.03 11.75
CA PRO A 117 4.67 -9.55 10.67
C PRO A 117 5.21 -9.18 9.28
N ALA A 118 6.31 -8.42 9.19
CA ALA A 118 6.77 -7.82 7.96
C ALA A 118 5.61 -7.10 7.23
N SER A 119 5.52 -7.22 5.90
CA SER A 119 4.44 -6.61 5.12
C SER A 119 3.02 -7.10 5.40
N VAL A 120 2.81 -8.10 6.27
CA VAL A 120 1.46 -8.41 6.77
C VAL A 120 0.91 -7.27 7.63
N MET A 121 1.76 -6.40 8.19
CA MET A 121 1.34 -5.15 8.86
C MET A 121 0.43 -4.28 7.98
N LYS A 122 0.60 -4.33 6.65
CA LYS A 122 -0.26 -3.58 5.71
C LYS A 122 -1.73 -3.95 5.83
N LEU A 123 -2.07 -5.17 6.28
CA LEU A 123 -3.47 -5.55 6.53
C LEU A 123 -4.08 -4.68 7.64
N VAL A 124 -3.30 -4.36 8.68
CA VAL A 124 -3.72 -3.46 9.76
C VAL A 124 -3.97 -2.06 9.22
N THR A 125 -2.99 -1.50 8.51
CA THR A 125 -3.09 -0.15 7.92
C THR A 125 -4.22 -0.03 6.91
N THR A 126 -4.34 -0.99 5.99
CA THR A 126 -5.35 -0.94 4.92
C THR A 126 -6.75 -1.17 5.44
N TYR A 127 -6.95 -2.08 6.40
CA TYR A 127 -8.26 -2.26 7.02
C TYR A 127 -8.66 -1.03 7.83
N ALA A 128 -7.76 -0.51 8.69
CA ALA A 128 -8.03 0.69 9.47
C ALA A 128 -8.37 1.91 8.60
N ALA A 129 -7.72 2.04 7.44
CA ALA A 129 -8.02 3.11 6.50
C ALA A 129 -9.39 2.92 5.82
N LEU A 130 -9.71 1.72 5.33
CA LEU A 130 -11.01 1.43 4.71
C LEU A 130 -12.16 1.71 5.68
N ASP A 131 -11.98 1.30 6.93
CA ASP A 131 -12.99 1.45 7.96
C ASP A 131 -13.17 2.90 8.44
N GLN A 132 -12.10 3.70 8.52
CA GLN A 132 -12.19 5.11 8.95
C GLN A 132 -12.54 6.09 7.83
N LEU A 133 -11.98 5.89 6.63
CA LEU A 133 -12.11 6.83 5.51
C LEU A 133 -13.23 6.42 4.54
N GLY A 134 -13.59 5.13 4.52
CA GLY A 134 -14.51 4.55 3.56
C GLY A 134 -13.85 4.17 2.22
N PRO A 135 -14.37 3.15 1.53
CA PRO A 135 -13.76 2.64 0.29
C PRO A 135 -13.77 3.66 -0.86
N ALA A 136 -14.70 4.61 -0.84
CA ALA A 136 -14.84 5.67 -1.85
C ALA A 136 -13.96 6.91 -1.59
N HIS A 137 -13.14 6.91 -0.54
CA HIS A 137 -12.22 8.02 -0.28
C HIS A 137 -11.28 8.23 -1.47
N VAL A 138 -11.05 9.50 -1.83
CA VAL A 138 -10.09 9.91 -2.86
C VAL A 138 -9.20 11.01 -2.31
N TRP A 139 -7.94 10.99 -2.73
CA TRP A 139 -7.01 12.09 -2.51
C TRP A 139 -7.17 13.12 -3.63
N ARG A 140 -6.96 14.38 -3.29
CA ARG A 140 -7.03 15.49 -4.24
C ARG A 140 -5.67 16.17 -4.33
N THR A 141 -5.24 16.49 -5.54
CA THR A 141 -4.04 17.28 -5.83
C THR A 141 -4.48 18.58 -6.49
N PRO A 142 -4.67 19.67 -5.72
CA PRO A 142 -5.07 20.96 -6.25
C PRO A 142 -3.93 21.62 -7.05
N VAL A 143 -4.30 22.29 -8.14
CA VAL A 143 -3.39 23.04 -9.01
C VAL A 143 -3.87 24.48 -9.10
N PHE A 144 -2.97 25.45 -8.90
CA PHE A 144 -3.29 26.88 -8.80
C PHE A 144 -2.48 27.68 -9.82
N LEU A 145 -3.11 28.73 -10.36
CA LEU A 145 -2.44 29.69 -11.24
C LEU A 145 -2.16 30.96 -10.44
N GLY A 146 -0.88 31.33 -10.32
CA GLY A 146 -0.44 32.52 -9.61
C GLY A 146 -0.51 33.82 -10.43
N GLY A 147 -1.10 33.78 -11.62
CA GLY A 147 -1.23 34.93 -12.50
C GLY A 147 -2.14 34.64 -13.70
N PRO A 148 -2.36 35.63 -14.58
CA PRO A 148 -3.25 35.49 -15.73
C PRO A 148 -2.65 34.59 -16.81
N VAL A 149 -3.53 33.93 -17.57
CA VAL A 149 -3.19 33.20 -18.79
C VAL A 149 -3.59 34.05 -19.99
N GLN A 150 -2.61 34.45 -20.80
CA GLN A 150 -2.80 35.29 -22.00
C GLN A 150 -1.95 34.76 -23.15
N ASP A 151 -2.54 34.58 -24.33
CA ASP A 151 -1.87 34.08 -25.54
C ASP A 151 -1.08 32.78 -25.32
N GLY A 152 -1.61 31.93 -24.43
CA GLY A 152 -1.03 30.67 -24.00
C GLY A 152 0.18 30.77 -23.07
N VAL A 153 0.37 31.93 -22.45
CA VAL A 153 1.40 32.19 -21.45
C VAL A 153 0.75 32.39 -20.08
N LEU A 154 1.10 31.56 -19.11
CA LEU A 154 0.87 31.85 -17.69
C LEU A 154 1.93 32.84 -17.21
N ARG A 155 1.53 34.05 -16.82
CA ARG A 155 2.43 35.09 -16.28
C ARG A 155 2.40 35.07 -14.76
N GLY A 156 3.19 34.18 -14.18
CA GLY A 156 3.24 33.93 -12.74
C GLY A 156 3.53 32.47 -12.42
N PRO A 157 3.65 32.12 -11.14
CA PRO A 157 3.94 30.76 -10.73
C PRO A 157 2.74 29.83 -10.97
N LEU A 158 3.03 28.56 -11.28
CA LEU A 158 2.09 27.46 -11.21
C LEU A 158 2.29 26.76 -9.87
N TYR A 159 1.25 26.54 -9.07
CA TYR A 159 1.37 25.78 -7.83
C TYR A 159 0.74 24.39 -7.97
N ILE A 160 1.42 23.37 -7.46
CA ILE A 160 0.90 22.00 -7.35
C ILE A 160 0.99 21.60 -5.88
N GLN A 161 -0.17 21.36 -5.25
CA GLN A 161 -0.22 21.01 -3.83
C GLN A 161 -0.44 19.51 -3.66
N GLY A 162 0.52 18.86 -3.02
CA GLY A 162 0.43 17.48 -2.59
C GLY A 162 -0.38 17.34 -1.30
N GLN A 163 -1.30 16.38 -1.27
CA GLN A 163 -2.09 16.03 -0.09
C GLN A 163 -2.04 14.52 0.24
N GLY A 164 -0.98 13.83 -0.20
CA GLY A 164 -0.71 12.43 0.13
C GLY A 164 -1.26 11.40 -0.87
N ASP A 165 -1.58 11.81 -2.10
CA ASP A 165 -2.05 10.89 -3.15
C ASP A 165 -1.05 9.74 -3.36
N PRO A 166 -1.41 8.49 -3.04
CA PRO A 166 -0.51 7.34 -3.15
C PRO A 166 -0.34 6.83 -4.58
N LYS A 167 -1.09 7.39 -5.54
CA LYS A 167 -1.22 6.86 -6.90
C LYS A 167 -1.04 7.96 -7.96
N LEU A 168 -0.34 9.06 -7.67
CA LEU A 168 0.05 10.05 -8.69
C LEU A 168 1.19 9.51 -9.56
N VAL A 169 0.87 8.48 -10.35
CA VAL A 169 1.78 7.84 -11.32
C VAL A 169 1.96 8.69 -12.57
N MET A 170 2.92 8.32 -13.41
CA MET A 170 3.28 9.05 -14.62
C MET A 170 2.08 9.39 -15.52
N GLU A 171 1.16 8.45 -15.73
CA GLU A 171 0.00 8.61 -16.61
C GLU A 171 -0.96 9.67 -16.05
N ARG A 172 -1.12 9.71 -14.71
CA ARG A 172 -1.96 10.72 -14.03
C ARG A 172 -1.28 12.08 -13.98
N LEU A 173 0.04 12.11 -13.81
CA LEU A 173 0.82 13.34 -13.97
C LEU A 173 0.69 13.90 -15.40
N TRP A 174 0.81 13.04 -16.41
CA TRP A 174 0.61 13.40 -17.81
C TRP A 174 -0.79 13.98 -18.04
N LEU A 175 -1.85 13.33 -17.54
CA LEU A 175 -3.23 13.85 -17.62
C LEU A 175 -3.39 15.22 -16.93
N MET A 176 -2.78 15.39 -15.75
CA MET A 176 -2.79 16.65 -15.01
C MET A 176 -2.12 17.78 -15.80
N LEU A 177 -0.94 17.53 -16.39
CA LEU A 177 -0.21 18.51 -17.19
C LEU A 177 -0.88 18.77 -18.55
N ARG A 178 -1.48 17.75 -19.17
CA ARG A 178 -2.32 17.91 -20.37
C ARG A 178 -3.55 18.77 -20.11
N ARG A 179 -4.15 18.68 -18.92
CA ARG A 179 -5.24 19.56 -18.52
C ARG A 179 -4.80 21.03 -18.46
N LEU A 180 -3.59 21.32 -17.96
CA LEU A 180 -3.02 22.67 -18.03
C LEU A 180 -2.86 23.16 -19.48
N GLN A 181 -2.37 22.30 -20.38
CA GLN A 181 -2.33 22.64 -21.82
C GLN A 181 -3.72 22.87 -22.42
N GLY A 182 -4.71 22.08 -22.00
CA GLY A 182 -6.12 22.25 -22.40
C GLY A 182 -6.75 23.55 -21.91
N MET A 183 -6.22 24.15 -20.84
CA MET A 183 -6.57 25.50 -20.39
C MET A 183 -5.84 26.61 -21.18
N GLY A 184 -5.11 26.23 -22.24
CA GLY A 184 -4.37 27.14 -23.11
C GLY A 184 -2.92 27.38 -22.68
N ILE A 185 -2.47 26.88 -21.53
CA ILE A 185 -1.12 27.16 -21.01
C ILE A 185 -0.09 26.34 -21.81
N LYS A 186 0.78 27.03 -22.55
CA LYS A 186 1.91 26.45 -23.30
C LYS A 186 3.26 26.88 -22.73
N VAL A 187 3.31 28.08 -22.15
CA VAL A 187 4.50 28.67 -21.54
C VAL A 187 4.17 29.10 -20.12
N ILE A 188 5.04 28.78 -19.17
CA ILE A 188 5.00 29.30 -17.81
C ILE A 188 6.14 30.31 -17.68
N VAL A 189 5.78 31.60 -17.56
CA VAL A 189 6.72 32.69 -17.26
C VAL A 189 6.68 32.92 -15.76
N GLY A 190 7.50 32.13 -15.05
CA GLY A 190 7.51 32.00 -13.60
C GLY A 190 8.00 30.62 -13.20
N ASP A 191 7.85 30.28 -11.92
CA ASP A 191 8.25 28.99 -11.36
C ASP A 191 7.09 27.98 -11.33
N ILE A 192 7.41 26.69 -11.20
CA ILE A 192 6.45 25.69 -10.72
C ILE A 192 6.77 25.43 -9.25
N VAL A 193 5.83 25.77 -8.37
CA VAL A 193 5.99 25.70 -6.93
C VAL A 193 5.27 24.47 -6.38
N LEU A 194 5.99 23.60 -5.69
CA LEU A 194 5.48 22.36 -5.12
C LEU A 194 5.17 22.57 -3.64
N ASP A 195 3.90 22.47 -3.27
CA ASP A 195 3.48 22.55 -1.87
C ASP A 195 3.34 21.16 -1.27
N ARG A 196 4.23 20.85 -0.33
CA ARG A 196 4.30 19.57 0.40
C ARG A 196 3.90 19.71 1.88
N SER A 197 3.33 20.83 2.26
CA SER A 197 3.07 21.19 3.67
C SER A 197 2.06 20.29 4.38
N ALA A 198 1.31 19.46 3.65
CA ALA A 198 0.38 18.50 4.22
C ALA A 198 1.08 17.45 5.09
N PHE A 199 2.36 17.12 4.81
CA PHE A 199 3.11 16.09 5.51
C PHE A 199 4.32 16.68 6.22
N SER A 200 4.52 16.26 7.46
CA SER A 200 5.72 16.50 8.26
C SER A 200 6.37 15.14 8.57
N VAL A 201 7.20 14.69 7.64
CA VAL A 201 7.99 13.45 7.76
C VAL A 201 9.46 13.82 7.86
N SER A 202 10.11 13.35 8.93
CA SER A 202 11.53 13.57 9.20
C SER A 202 12.42 12.89 8.15
N GLY A 203 13.66 13.38 8.02
CA GLY A 203 14.66 12.85 7.08
C GLY A 203 14.77 11.33 7.14
N HIS A 204 14.72 10.70 5.97
CA HIS A 204 14.72 9.26 5.80
C HIS A 204 15.97 8.84 5.03
N ASP A 205 16.81 8.02 5.65
CA ASP A 205 17.93 7.38 4.96
C ASP A 205 17.48 6.03 4.37
N ALA A 206 17.44 5.96 3.05
CA ALA A 206 17.05 4.76 2.31
C ALA A 206 18.01 3.57 2.51
N ALA A 207 19.24 3.79 2.97
CA ALA A 207 20.20 2.73 3.25
C ALA A 207 20.02 2.09 4.63
N THR A 208 19.41 2.78 5.60
CA THR A 208 19.36 2.35 7.01
C THR A 208 18.74 0.97 7.22
N PHE A 209 17.78 0.54 6.39
CA PHE A 209 17.07 -0.72 6.60
C PHE A 209 17.90 -1.97 6.22
N ASP A 210 18.44 -1.98 5.01
CA ASP A 210 19.10 -3.14 4.38
C ASP A 210 20.30 -2.78 3.49
N ASN A 211 20.75 -1.53 3.51
CA ASN A 211 21.84 -1.00 2.69
C ASN A 211 21.57 -1.06 1.16
N GLU A 212 20.29 -0.98 0.77
CA GLU A 212 19.85 -0.96 -0.63
C GLU A 212 19.14 0.37 -0.97
N PRO A 213 19.85 1.51 -0.92
CA PRO A 213 19.23 2.85 -1.02
C PRO A 213 18.52 3.12 -2.35
N TRP A 214 18.90 2.39 -3.41
CA TRP A 214 18.37 2.57 -4.76
C TRP A 214 17.12 1.75 -5.04
N ARG A 215 16.63 0.98 -4.06
CA ARG A 215 15.43 0.17 -4.23
C ARG A 215 14.18 1.02 -3.99
N PRO A 216 13.20 1.02 -4.91
CA PRO A 216 11.94 1.75 -4.73
C PRO A 216 11.19 1.43 -3.43
N TYR A 217 11.40 0.25 -2.85
CA TYR A 217 10.73 -0.11 -1.60
C TYR A 217 11.30 0.60 -0.36
N ASN A 218 12.45 1.26 -0.48
CA ASN A 218 13.15 2.03 0.55
C ASN A 218 12.94 3.55 0.43
N VAL A 219 12.09 4.03 -0.49
CA VAL A 219 11.82 5.47 -0.59
C VAL A 219 10.92 5.96 0.55
N ALA A 220 11.07 7.23 0.91
CA ALA A 220 10.23 7.92 1.89
C ALA A 220 8.87 8.33 1.29
N PRO A 221 7.80 8.42 2.10
CA PRO A 221 6.53 8.97 1.65
C PRO A 221 6.65 10.48 1.42
N ASP A 222 5.69 11.07 0.74
CA ASP A 222 5.74 12.49 0.34
C ASP A 222 4.33 13.03 0.16
N ALA A 223 4.02 14.23 0.64
CA ALA A 223 2.74 14.85 0.35
C ALA A 223 2.48 14.93 -1.17
N LEU A 224 3.53 15.12 -1.98
CA LEU A 224 3.48 15.08 -3.44
C LEU A 224 4.29 13.89 -3.99
N LEU A 225 3.85 12.67 -3.70
CA LEU A 225 4.49 11.44 -4.19
C LEU A 225 4.19 11.21 -5.67
N VAL A 226 5.11 11.66 -6.52
CA VAL A 226 5.09 11.39 -7.95
C VAL A 226 5.73 10.03 -8.23
N ASN A 227 5.02 9.17 -8.96
CA ASN A 227 5.50 7.88 -9.48
C ASN A 227 6.30 7.03 -8.49
N TYR A 228 5.85 7.00 -7.22
CA TYR A 228 6.51 6.26 -6.15
C TYR A 228 7.98 6.65 -5.90
N LYS A 229 8.41 7.85 -6.31
CA LYS A 229 9.84 8.24 -6.34
C LYS A 229 10.73 7.24 -7.09
N ALA A 230 10.17 6.59 -8.11
CA ALA A 230 10.83 5.56 -8.88
C ALA A 230 10.82 5.90 -10.37
N VAL A 231 11.97 5.73 -11.01
CA VAL A 231 12.10 5.71 -12.46
C VAL A 231 12.23 4.26 -12.92
N THR A 232 11.52 3.89 -13.98
CA THR A 232 11.67 2.58 -14.61
C THR A 232 12.53 2.73 -15.85
N VAL A 233 13.62 1.98 -15.89
CA VAL A 233 14.49 1.88 -17.06
C VAL A 233 14.09 0.65 -17.86
N GLY A 234 13.58 0.86 -19.07
CA GLY A 234 13.35 -0.19 -20.06
C GLY A 234 14.62 -0.48 -20.85
N PHE A 235 14.89 -1.76 -21.14
CA PHE A 235 16.03 -2.23 -21.91
C PHE A 235 15.51 -3.07 -23.08
N THR A 236 15.78 -2.62 -24.30
CA THR A 236 15.34 -3.28 -25.54
C THR A 236 16.57 -3.64 -26.39
N PRO A 237 16.91 -4.92 -26.56
CA PRO A 237 18.03 -5.33 -27.40
C PRO A 237 17.87 -4.92 -28.87
N ASP A 238 18.89 -4.29 -29.42
CA ASP A 238 19.06 -4.04 -30.85
C ASP A 238 20.32 -4.78 -31.33
N ALA A 239 20.13 -6.03 -31.73
CA ALA A 239 21.22 -6.92 -32.13
C ALA A 239 21.99 -6.41 -33.35
N ALA A 240 21.32 -5.68 -34.26
CA ALA A 240 21.95 -5.12 -35.45
C ALA A 240 22.91 -3.98 -35.09
N ALA A 241 22.51 -3.13 -34.12
CA ALA A 241 23.34 -2.05 -33.61
C ALA A 241 24.36 -2.48 -32.54
N GLY A 242 24.28 -3.72 -32.05
CA GLY A 242 25.17 -4.23 -30.99
C GLY A 242 24.93 -3.61 -29.62
N VAL A 243 23.76 -3.00 -29.38
CA VAL A 243 23.42 -2.28 -28.15
C VAL A 243 22.02 -2.69 -27.62
N ALA A 244 21.75 -2.46 -26.35
CA ALA A 244 20.39 -2.36 -25.84
C ALA A 244 20.02 -0.87 -25.72
N ARG A 245 18.84 -0.50 -26.23
CA ARG A 245 18.28 0.85 -26.13
C ARG A 245 17.57 1.01 -24.80
N LEU A 246 17.78 2.16 -24.16
CA LEU A 246 17.25 2.48 -22.85
C LEU A 246 16.13 3.51 -22.97
N GLN A 247 15.07 3.30 -22.19
CA GLN A 247 13.97 4.25 -22.02
C GLN A 247 13.77 4.48 -20.53
N TYR A 248 13.50 5.73 -20.12
CA TYR A 248 13.34 6.11 -18.73
C TYR A 248 11.96 6.72 -18.50
N ASP A 249 11.17 6.08 -17.64
CA ASP A 249 9.80 6.50 -17.35
C ASP A 249 9.64 6.78 -15.84
N PRO A 250 9.32 8.02 -15.41
CA PRO A 250 9.10 9.23 -16.22
C PRO A 250 10.40 9.90 -16.69
N PRO A 251 10.31 10.83 -17.67
CA PRO A 251 11.38 11.77 -17.95
C PRO A 251 11.75 12.57 -16.70
N LEU A 252 13.05 12.72 -16.44
CA LEU A 252 13.56 13.45 -15.28
C LEU A 252 14.42 14.63 -15.74
N ALA A 253 13.96 15.85 -15.51
CA ALA A 253 14.74 17.05 -15.83
C ALA A 253 16.07 17.08 -15.09
N GLY A 254 17.14 17.44 -15.80
CA GLY A 254 18.48 17.59 -15.25
C GLY A 254 19.13 16.30 -14.76
N ILE A 255 18.61 15.13 -15.13
CA ILE A 255 19.28 13.83 -14.92
C ILE A 255 19.89 13.38 -16.24
N GLN A 256 21.18 13.07 -16.22
CA GLN A 256 21.89 12.46 -17.33
C GLN A 256 21.52 10.97 -17.43
N GLN A 257 21.07 10.58 -18.61
CA GLN A 257 20.56 9.25 -18.92
C GLN A 257 21.31 8.69 -20.13
N GLN A 258 21.66 7.42 -20.10
CA GLN A 258 22.28 6.74 -21.24
C GLN A 258 21.20 6.30 -22.21
N GLU A 259 21.34 6.63 -23.49
CA GLU A 259 20.40 6.15 -24.52
C GLU A 259 20.59 4.65 -24.82
N THR A 260 21.80 4.13 -24.60
CA THR A 260 22.16 2.75 -24.92
C THR A 260 23.23 2.18 -23.99
N VAL A 261 23.26 0.86 -23.85
CA VAL A 261 24.37 0.08 -23.28
C VAL A 261 24.84 -0.98 -24.28
N PRO A 262 26.11 -1.42 -24.29
CA PRO A 262 26.56 -2.47 -25.21
C PRO A 262 25.87 -3.80 -24.93
N LEU A 263 25.65 -4.61 -25.96
CA LEU A 263 25.23 -6.00 -25.77
C LEU A 263 26.39 -6.87 -25.28
N ALA A 264 26.05 -7.87 -24.47
CA ALA A 264 27.01 -8.91 -24.08
C ALA A 264 27.37 -9.78 -25.30
N PRO A 265 28.51 -10.50 -25.28
CA PRO A 265 28.89 -11.41 -26.36
C PRO A 265 27.77 -12.39 -26.75
N ALA A 266 27.68 -12.70 -28.04
CA ALA A 266 26.69 -13.64 -28.55
C ALA A 266 26.72 -14.98 -27.78
N GLY A 267 25.54 -15.52 -27.47
CA GLY A 267 25.40 -16.74 -26.66
C GLY A 267 25.42 -16.53 -25.14
N SER A 268 25.64 -15.30 -24.64
CA SER A 268 25.52 -15.00 -23.21
C SER A 268 24.10 -15.27 -22.70
N GLU A 269 23.97 -16.06 -21.64
CA GLU A 269 22.70 -16.27 -20.95
C GLU A 269 22.23 -15.01 -20.21
N CYS A 270 20.91 -14.85 -20.08
CA CYS A 270 20.34 -13.68 -19.39
C CYS A 270 20.77 -13.61 -17.92
N GLY A 271 20.65 -14.73 -17.19
CA GLY A 271 21.08 -14.86 -15.80
C GLY A 271 20.70 -13.66 -14.91
N ASP A 272 21.63 -13.25 -14.04
CA ASP A 272 21.54 -12.00 -13.29
C ASP A 272 22.07 -10.82 -14.12
N TRP A 273 21.28 -10.41 -15.10
CA TRP A 273 21.58 -9.28 -15.98
C TRP A 273 21.72 -7.95 -15.23
N ARG A 274 21.06 -7.78 -14.07
CA ARG A 274 21.13 -6.53 -13.29
C ARG A 274 22.51 -6.36 -12.64
N ALA A 275 23.05 -7.43 -12.07
CA ALA A 275 24.41 -7.40 -11.54
C ALA A 275 25.45 -7.12 -12.66
N ARG A 276 25.24 -7.72 -13.85
CA ARG A 276 26.12 -7.52 -15.01
C ARG A 276 26.13 -6.09 -15.53
N LEU A 277 24.99 -5.39 -15.48
CA LEU A 277 24.88 -4.00 -15.93
C LEU A 277 25.71 -3.01 -15.10
N GLN A 278 26.09 -3.37 -13.86
CA GLN A 278 26.90 -2.53 -12.97
C GLN A 278 26.33 -1.10 -12.87
N LEU A 279 25.16 -0.99 -12.24
CA LEU A 279 24.51 0.30 -11.96
C LEU A 279 25.44 1.20 -11.14
N ASP A 280 25.64 2.42 -11.63
CA ASP A 280 26.36 3.50 -10.96
C ASP A 280 25.44 4.73 -10.84
N MET A 281 25.18 5.11 -9.60
CA MET A 281 24.45 6.33 -9.23
C MET A 281 25.20 7.09 -8.12
N THR A 282 26.53 7.02 -8.14
CA THR A 282 27.39 7.80 -7.23
C THR A 282 27.27 9.30 -7.48
N ASP A 283 27.11 9.70 -8.75
CA ASP A 283 26.66 11.04 -9.12
C ASP A 283 25.12 11.12 -9.04
N PRO A 284 24.56 11.98 -8.18
CA PRO A 284 23.11 12.08 -8.01
C PRO A 284 22.37 12.64 -9.23
N LEU A 285 23.09 13.22 -10.20
CA LEU A 285 22.54 13.73 -11.44
C LEU A 285 22.66 12.73 -12.60
N ARG A 286 23.06 11.48 -12.34
CA ARG A 286 23.31 10.50 -13.40
C ARG A 286 22.77 9.11 -13.03
N ILE A 287 22.14 8.45 -14.00
CA ILE A 287 21.82 7.03 -13.93
C ILE A 287 22.66 6.33 -15.00
N ALA A 288 23.70 5.62 -14.58
CA ALA A 288 24.65 4.98 -15.47
C ALA A 288 24.74 3.46 -15.26
N PHE A 289 25.13 2.76 -16.32
CA PHE A 289 25.41 1.34 -16.37
C PHE A 289 26.76 1.18 -17.06
N ALA A 290 27.71 0.56 -16.37
CA ALA A 290 29.07 0.34 -16.88
C ALA A 290 29.21 -0.99 -17.65
N GLY A 291 28.31 -1.93 -17.41
CA GLY A 291 28.38 -3.28 -17.97
C GLY A 291 27.40 -3.55 -19.12
N PRO A 292 27.54 -4.71 -19.77
CA PRO A 292 26.76 -5.05 -20.96
C PRO A 292 25.40 -5.70 -20.63
N PHE A 293 24.47 -5.63 -21.58
CA PHE A 293 23.15 -6.28 -21.50
C PHE A 293 23.09 -7.56 -22.36
N PRO A 294 22.76 -8.74 -21.81
CA PRO A 294 22.60 -9.96 -22.61
C PRO A 294 21.37 -9.90 -23.52
N ALA A 295 21.55 -10.03 -24.85
CA ALA A 295 20.44 -10.01 -25.80
C ALA A 295 19.40 -11.13 -25.56
N SER A 296 19.83 -12.27 -25.00
CA SER A 296 18.97 -13.40 -24.64
C SER A 296 17.94 -13.06 -23.55
N CYS A 297 18.08 -11.93 -22.86
CA CYS A 297 17.06 -11.45 -21.94
C CYS A 297 15.77 -11.01 -22.63
N GLY A 298 15.83 -10.61 -23.90
CA GLY A 298 14.77 -9.83 -24.55
C GLY A 298 14.48 -8.54 -23.77
N ASP A 299 13.27 -8.02 -23.92
CA ASP A 299 12.87 -6.79 -23.23
C ASP A 299 12.85 -6.99 -21.72
N LYS A 300 13.43 -6.03 -21.00
CA LYS A 300 13.47 -6.00 -19.53
C LYS A 300 13.20 -4.62 -19.01
N SER A 301 12.76 -4.56 -17.75
CA SER A 301 12.63 -3.32 -17.01
C SER A 301 13.27 -3.39 -15.63
N TRP A 302 13.78 -2.25 -15.18
CA TRP A 302 14.35 -2.08 -13.85
C TRP A 302 13.88 -0.77 -13.23
N SER A 303 13.07 -0.88 -12.18
CA SER A 303 12.68 0.28 -11.38
C SER A 303 13.76 0.62 -10.34
N LEU A 304 14.13 1.90 -10.29
CA LEU A 304 15.20 2.45 -9.45
C LEU A 304 14.67 3.66 -8.67
N ALA A 305 15.12 3.80 -7.42
CA ALA A 305 15.01 5.05 -6.68
C ALA A 305 16.29 5.87 -6.94
N PRO A 306 16.19 7.08 -7.55
CA PRO A 306 17.35 7.94 -7.76
C PRO A 306 17.99 8.40 -6.45
N ALA A 307 19.26 8.79 -6.49
CA ALA A 307 20.06 9.15 -5.30
C ALA A 307 19.52 10.36 -4.51
N GLN A 308 18.77 11.26 -5.13
CA GLN A 308 18.07 12.41 -4.50
C GLN A 308 16.55 12.25 -4.62
N PRO A 309 15.93 11.33 -3.87
CA PRO A 309 14.51 11.02 -3.99
C PRO A 309 13.59 12.21 -3.63
N GLU A 310 14.06 13.17 -2.84
CA GLU A 310 13.35 14.42 -2.50
C GLU A 310 13.21 15.38 -3.69
N ALA A 311 14.15 15.35 -4.63
CA ALA A 311 14.10 16.13 -5.86
C ALA A 311 13.25 15.46 -6.96
N PHE A 312 12.83 14.21 -6.75
CA PHE A 312 12.16 13.40 -7.78
C PHE A 312 10.92 14.07 -8.36
N ALA A 313 10.02 14.58 -7.52
CA ALA A 313 8.78 15.20 -8.00
C ALA A 313 9.06 16.44 -8.86
N ALA A 314 10.01 17.30 -8.46
CA ALA A 314 10.40 18.47 -9.25
C ALA A 314 10.92 18.07 -10.63
N ARG A 315 11.84 17.09 -10.67
CA ARG A 315 12.43 16.59 -11.92
C ARG A 315 11.42 15.90 -12.83
N ALA A 316 10.53 15.09 -12.27
CA ALA A 316 9.50 14.39 -13.03
C ALA A 316 8.45 15.35 -13.59
N ILE A 317 8.01 16.34 -12.80
CA ILE A 317 7.05 17.35 -13.24
C ILE A 317 7.66 18.22 -14.35
N GLU A 318 8.89 18.71 -14.16
CA GLU A 318 9.57 19.50 -15.18
C GLU A 318 9.86 18.69 -16.44
N GLY A 319 10.38 17.46 -16.28
CA GLY A 319 10.69 16.56 -17.38
C GLY A 319 9.46 16.26 -18.23
N MET A 320 8.35 15.90 -17.58
CA MET A 320 7.07 15.64 -18.26
C MET A 320 6.50 16.91 -18.91
N TRP A 321 6.58 18.07 -18.25
CA TRP A 321 6.10 19.33 -18.85
C TRP A 321 6.84 19.67 -20.15
N ARG A 322 8.16 19.50 -20.15
CA ARG A 322 9.02 19.74 -21.32
C ARG A 322 8.78 18.70 -22.41
N GLU A 323 8.64 17.43 -22.07
CA GLU A 323 8.32 16.36 -23.03
C GLU A 323 6.98 16.59 -23.73
N LEU A 324 5.98 17.11 -23.01
CA LEU A 324 4.71 17.56 -23.56
C LEU A 324 4.79 18.80 -24.47
N GLY A 325 5.99 19.36 -24.68
CA GLY A 325 6.23 20.58 -25.46
C GLY A 325 5.99 21.88 -24.69
N GLY A 326 5.74 21.80 -23.38
CA GLY A 326 5.61 22.95 -22.50
C GLY A 326 6.94 23.67 -22.28
N LYS A 327 6.90 25.00 -22.20
CA LYS A 327 8.08 25.82 -21.90
C LYS A 327 7.99 26.39 -20.48
N LEU A 328 9.13 26.44 -19.79
CA LEU A 328 9.27 26.99 -18.45
C LEU A 328 10.47 27.94 -18.44
N THR A 329 10.28 29.18 -17.99
CA THR A 329 11.37 30.17 -17.88
C THR A 329 12.01 30.21 -16.49
N GLY A 330 11.27 29.81 -15.45
CA GLY A 330 11.76 29.68 -14.08
C GLY A 330 12.24 28.28 -13.75
N THR A 331 12.11 27.90 -12.49
CA THR A 331 12.54 26.61 -11.94
C THR A 331 11.39 25.86 -11.30
N VAL A 332 11.60 24.59 -10.97
CA VAL A 332 10.65 23.81 -10.15
C VAL A 332 11.24 23.63 -8.76
N HIS A 333 10.56 24.14 -7.74
CA HIS A 333 11.05 24.14 -6.37
C HIS A 333 9.92 24.02 -5.34
N ASP A 334 10.28 23.70 -4.10
CA ASP A 334 9.30 23.62 -3.01
C ASP A 334 8.88 25.03 -2.55
N GLY A 335 7.63 25.15 -2.10
CA GLY A 335 7.08 26.38 -1.54
C GLY A 335 5.70 26.16 -0.93
N ARG A 336 4.94 27.23 -0.71
CA ARG A 336 3.55 27.14 -0.23
C ARG A 336 2.61 27.84 -1.19
N VAL A 337 1.42 27.28 -1.34
CA VAL A 337 0.32 27.98 -2.02
C VAL A 337 -0.04 29.22 -1.19
N PRO A 338 -0.16 30.42 -1.80
CA PRO A 338 -0.60 31.62 -1.11
C PRO A 338 -1.99 31.44 -0.48
N ALA A 339 -2.16 31.95 0.74
CA ALA A 339 -3.45 31.90 1.42
C ALA A 339 -4.54 32.60 0.59
N GLY A 340 -5.72 31.97 0.49
CA GLY A 340 -6.87 32.50 -0.25
C GLY A 340 -6.85 32.25 -1.76
N LEU A 341 -5.74 31.78 -2.34
CA LEU A 341 -5.67 31.42 -3.76
C LEU A 341 -6.58 30.21 -4.04
N GLN A 342 -7.50 30.35 -5.00
CA GLN A 342 -8.42 29.28 -5.36
C GLN A 342 -7.79 28.33 -6.39
N PRO A 343 -8.02 27.01 -6.27
CA PRO A 343 -7.49 26.07 -7.24
C PRO A 343 -8.17 26.27 -8.59
N ALA A 344 -7.37 26.29 -9.65
CA ALA A 344 -7.90 26.32 -11.00
C ALA A 344 -8.55 24.98 -11.37
N PHE A 345 -7.99 23.88 -10.87
CA PHE A 345 -8.65 22.58 -10.84
C PHE A 345 -8.02 21.68 -9.77
N GLN A 346 -8.62 20.50 -9.58
CA GLN A 346 -8.10 19.44 -8.73
C GLN A 346 -8.01 18.13 -9.53
N SER A 347 -6.92 17.39 -9.35
CA SER A 347 -6.77 16.03 -9.85
C SER A 347 -7.17 15.06 -8.75
N GLU A 348 -8.07 14.12 -9.03
CA GLU A 348 -8.52 13.11 -8.06
C GLU A 348 -7.80 11.79 -8.29
N SER A 349 -7.48 11.08 -7.21
CA SER A 349 -6.95 9.72 -7.24
C SER A 349 -8.01 8.68 -7.57
N PRO A 350 -7.60 7.45 -7.92
CA PRO A 350 -8.44 6.28 -7.73
C PRO A 350 -8.94 6.18 -6.29
N SER A 351 -10.02 5.41 -6.11
CA SER A 351 -10.62 5.18 -4.80
C SER A 351 -9.66 4.47 -3.84
N LEU A 352 -9.87 4.65 -2.53
CA LEU A 352 -9.12 3.93 -1.50
C LEU A 352 -9.21 2.41 -1.69
N ALA A 353 -10.35 1.89 -2.15
CA ALA A 353 -10.49 0.47 -2.49
C ALA A 353 -9.46 -0.01 -3.53
N GLU A 354 -9.28 0.75 -4.62
CA GLU A 354 -8.29 0.45 -5.67
C GLU A 354 -6.85 0.61 -5.15
N VAL A 355 -6.60 1.66 -4.38
CA VAL A 355 -5.30 1.90 -3.74
C VAL A 355 -4.92 0.74 -2.82
N VAL A 356 -5.85 0.29 -1.97
CA VAL A 356 -5.66 -0.84 -1.05
C VAL A 356 -5.42 -2.13 -1.81
N ARG A 357 -6.14 -2.35 -2.92
CA ARG A 357 -5.89 -3.47 -3.83
C ARG A 357 -4.45 -3.50 -4.29
N ASP A 358 -3.93 -2.39 -4.81
CA ASP A 358 -2.56 -2.34 -5.31
C ASP A 358 -1.52 -2.44 -4.19
N ILE A 359 -1.78 -1.85 -3.02
CA ILE A 359 -0.96 -2.03 -1.82
C ILE A 359 -0.85 -3.51 -1.46
N ASN A 360 -1.96 -4.23 -1.39
CA ASN A 360 -1.96 -5.60 -0.88
C ASN A 360 -1.50 -6.62 -1.94
N LYS A 361 -1.92 -6.47 -3.21
CA LYS A 361 -1.50 -7.34 -4.32
C LYS A 361 0.01 -7.26 -4.59
N TYR A 362 0.56 -6.05 -4.65
CA TYR A 362 1.96 -5.81 -5.01
C TYR A 362 2.86 -5.51 -3.81
N SER A 363 2.28 -5.45 -2.60
CA SER A 363 3.00 -5.17 -1.35
C SER A 363 3.74 -3.83 -1.35
N ASN A 364 3.16 -2.79 -1.95
CA ASN A 364 3.83 -1.50 -2.11
C ASN A 364 4.01 -0.77 -0.76
N ASN A 365 5.26 -0.52 -0.37
CA ASN A 365 5.62 0.07 0.92
C ASN A 365 5.22 1.55 1.01
N VAL A 366 5.66 2.37 0.06
CA VAL A 366 5.43 3.82 0.12
C VAL A 366 3.94 4.14 0.02
N MET A 367 3.16 3.38 -0.76
CA MET A 367 1.70 3.52 -0.78
C MET A 367 1.06 3.20 0.58
N ALA A 368 1.54 2.16 1.29
CA ALA A 368 1.04 1.86 2.62
C ALA A 368 1.38 2.97 3.63
N GLN A 369 2.59 3.55 3.55
CA GLN A 369 2.99 4.69 4.39
C GLN A 369 2.14 5.94 4.10
N GLN A 370 1.80 6.20 2.82
CA GLN A 370 0.90 7.29 2.44
C GLN A 370 -0.49 7.16 3.07
N VAL A 371 -1.08 5.96 2.97
CA VAL A 371 -2.38 5.67 3.58
C VAL A 371 -2.30 5.79 5.10
N PHE A 372 -1.21 5.32 5.70
CA PHE A 372 -0.96 5.47 7.13
C PHE A 372 -0.92 6.95 7.55
N LEU A 373 -0.15 7.78 6.84
CA LEU A 373 -0.04 9.22 7.06
C LEU A 373 -1.38 9.95 6.87
N THR A 374 -2.16 9.54 5.88
CA THR A 374 -3.50 10.08 5.62
C THR A 374 -4.42 9.93 6.83
N MET A 375 -4.35 8.81 7.56
CA MET A 375 -5.13 8.61 8.79
C MET A 375 -4.73 9.61 9.89
N GLY A 376 -3.45 9.95 10.01
CA GLY A 376 -2.98 10.98 10.93
C GLY A 376 -3.45 12.39 10.53
N MET A 377 -3.42 12.69 9.22
CA MET A 377 -3.79 13.99 8.66
C MET A 377 -5.22 14.42 9.02
N GLN A 378 -6.18 13.48 9.01
CA GLN A 378 -7.59 13.77 9.34
C GLN A 378 -7.78 14.32 10.75
N ARG A 379 -6.78 14.15 11.64
CA ARG A 379 -6.84 14.61 13.04
C ARG A 379 -6.24 15.98 13.26
N THR A 380 -5.08 16.23 12.62
CA THR A 380 -4.20 17.36 12.95
C THR A 380 -4.10 18.38 11.80
N GLY A 381 -4.60 18.05 10.61
CA GLY A 381 -4.42 18.84 9.39
C GLY A 381 -3.04 18.69 8.74
N VAL A 382 -2.04 18.20 9.49
CA VAL A 382 -0.68 17.89 9.00
C VAL A 382 -0.30 16.48 9.45
N ALA A 383 0.01 15.61 8.50
CA ALA A 383 0.35 14.22 8.77
C ALA A 383 1.78 14.04 9.28
N SER A 384 1.96 13.13 10.24
CA SER A 384 3.26 12.63 10.69
C SER A 384 3.14 11.16 11.07
N PHE A 385 4.24 10.40 11.12
CA PHE A 385 4.19 9.01 11.59
C PHE A 385 3.68 8.93 13.03
N GLU A 386 4.02 9.89 13.88
CA GLU A 386 3.52 9.98 15.25
C GLU A 386 2.00 10.14 15.30
N SER A 387 1.43 11.13 14.61
CA SER A 387 -0.03 11.36 14.56
C SER A 387 -0.77 10.16 13.96
N SER A 388 -0.13 9.44 13.02
CA SER A 388 -0.68 8.24 12.39
C SER A 388 -0.70 7.03 13.31
N ARG A 389 0.37 6.84 14.12
CA ARG A 389 0.41 5.83 15.19
C ARG A 389 -0.68 6.09 16.23
N GLN A 390 -0.87 7.36 16.62
CA GLN A 390 -1.95 7.75 17.54
C GLN A 390 -3.33 7.47 16.94
N ALA A 391 -3.54 7.79 15.66
CA ALA A 391 -4.79 7.50 14.95
C ALA A 391 -5.10 5.99 14.95
N LEU A 392 -4.12 5.16 14.58
CA LEU A 392 -4.27 3.70 14.56
C LEU A 392 -4.50 3.13 15.96
N GLY A 393 -3.76 3.57 16.96
CA GLY A 393 -3.90 3.10 18.33
C GLY A 393 -5.29 3.39 18.91
N GLN A 394 -5.83 4.58 18.65
CA GLN A 394 -7.18 4.94 19.06
C GLN A 394 -8.24 4.13 18.31
N TRP A 395 -8.08 3.94 17.01
CA TRP A 395 -8.95 3.08 16.21
C TRP A 395 -8.97 1.63 16.71
N TRP A 396 -7.81 1.11 17.11
CA TRP A 396 -7.66 -0.23 17.66
C TRP A 396 -8.32 -0.35 19.04
N GLN A 397 -8.03 0.60 19.95
CA GLN A 397 -8.59 0.64 21.29
C GLN A 397 -10.12 0.75 21.26
N ALA A 398 -10.69 1.52 20.34
CA ALA A 398 -12.14 1.64 20.18
C ALA A 398 -12.84 0.32 19.81
N ARG A 399 -12.11 -0.63 19.19
CA ARG A 399 -12.66 -1.92 18.73
C ARG A 399 -12.41 -3.06 19.71
N TRP A 400 -11.22 -3.08 20.31
CA TRP A 400 -10.76 -4.23 21.10
C TRP A 400 -10.32 -3.87 22.52
N GLY A 401 -10.57 -2.63 22.97
CA GLY A 401 -10.35 -2.18 24.34
C GLY A 401 -8.90 -2.38 24.79
N ALA A 402 -8.71 -3.20 25.83
CA ALA A 402 -7.40 -3.48 26.43
C ALA A 402 -6.57 -4.54 25.67
N ALA A 403 -7.00 -5.00 24.49
CA ALA A 403 -6.20 -5.90 23.67
C ALA A 403 -4.87 -5.23 23.27
N GLU A 404 -3.78 -6.01 23.30
CA GLU A 404 -2.46 -5.56 22.88
C GLU A 404 -2.51 -4.93 21.48
N GLN A 405 -1.93 -3.74 21.35
CA GLN A 405 -1.95 -2.97 20.10
C GLN A 405 -0.82 -3.40 19.18
N PRO A 406 -1.03 -3.36 17.85
CA PRO A 406 0.07 -3.50 16.90
C PRO A 406 1.05 -2.34 17.04
N VAL A 407 2.35 -2.67 17.05
CA VAL A 407 3.41 -1.68 16.90
C VAL A 407 3.58 -1.41 15.41
N ALA A 408 2.87 -0.40 14.89
CA ALA A 408 2.89 -0.03 13.47
C ALA A 408 3.76 1.21 13.23
N ASP A 409 5.09 1.03 13.24
CA ASP A 409 6.06 2.12 13.14
C ASP A 409 5.81 3.07 11.95
N ASN A 410 5.78 2.52 10.73
CA ASN A 410 5.49 3.24 9.48
C ASN A 410 4.26 2.72 8.72
N GLY A 411 3.50 1.77 9.28
CA GLY A 411 2.34 1.15 8.65
C GLY A 411 2.63 0.16 7.50
N ALA A 412 3.83 0.19 6.91
CA ALA A 412 4.20 -0.74 5.84
C ALA A 412 4.73 -2.09 6.36
N GLY A 413 5.22 -2.13 7.59
CA GLY A 413 5.95 -3.30 8.13
C GLY A 413 7.37 -3.44 7.58
N LEU A 414 7.91 -2.36 6.99
CA LEU A 414 9.32 -2.19 6.69
C LEU A 414 10.00 -1.59 7.93
N SER A 415 10.04 -2.35 9.02
CA SER A 415 10.61 -1.93 10.30
C SER A 415 11.05 -3.17 11.08
N ARG A 416 12.17 -3.04 11.80
CA ARG A 416 12.65 -4.11 12.71
C ARG A 416 11.82 -4.16 13.99
N GLU A 417 11.10 -3.09 14.30
CA GLU A 417 10.33 -2.92 15.54
C GLU A 417 8.87 -3.31 15.38
N ALA A 418 8.35 -3.43 14.15
CA ALA A 418 6.94 -3.75 13.92
C ALA A 418 6.56 -5.05 14.64
N ARG A 419 5.46 -5.06 15.40
CA ARG A 419 4.98 -6.24 16.15
C ARG A 419 3.47 -6.36 16.12
N ILE A 420 2.98 -7.59 16.06
CA ILE A 420 1.57 -7.96 16.30
C ILE A 420 1.51 -9.43 16.72
N THR A 421 0.53 -9.79 17.54
CA THR A 421 0.26 -11.19 17.90
C THR A 421 -0.62 -11.85 16.84
N ALA A 422 -0.50 -13.17 16.64
CA ALA A 422 -1.36 -13.87 15.68
C ALA A 422 -2.84 -13.82 16.10
N SER A 423 -3.11 -13.85 17.40
CA SER A 423 -4.44 -13.68 17.99
C SER A 423 -5.01 -12.27 17.76
N GLY A 424 -4.20 -11.22 17.94
CA GLY A 424 -4.60 -9.84 17.66
C GLY A 424 -4.93 -9.63 16.17
N LEU A 425 -4.05 -10.10 15.28
CA LEU A 425 -4.31 -10.03 13.84
C LEU A 425 -5.52 -10.88 13.44
N GLY A 426 -5.67 -12.07 14.02
CA GLY A 426 -6.79 -12.97 13.76
C GLY A 426 -8.14 -12.33 14.11
N ARG A 427 -8.23 -11.70 15.29
CA ARG A 427 -9.44 -10.95 15.72
C ARG A 427 -9.75 -9.79 14.78
N MET A 428 -8.72 -9.06 14.34
CA MET A 428 -8.90 -7.99 13.37
C MET A 428 -9.47 -8.51 12.04
N LEU A 429 -8.97 -9.65 11.54
CA LEU A 429 -9.45 -10.27 10.32
C LEU A 429 -10.90 -10.79 10.47
N GLN A 430 -11.28 -11.35 11.62
CA GLN A 430 -12.68 -11.72 11.88
C GLN A 430 -13.60 -10.49 11.87
N GLN A 431 -13.17 -9.38 12.48
CA GLN A 431 -13.92 -8.13 12.45
C GLN A 431 -14.02 -7.55 11.03
N ALA A 432 -12.93 -7.60 10.26
CA ALA A 432 -12.92 -7.15 8.88
C ALA A 432 -13.86 -7.97 8.00
N TRP A 433 -13.91 -9.29 8.22
CA TRP A 433 -14.86 -10.19 7.57
C TRP A 433 -16.33 -9.83 7.85
N ALA A 434 -16.64 -9.44 9.09
CA ALA A 434 -17.98 -9.03 9.49
C ALA A 434 -18.33 -7.58 9.11
N SER A 435 -17.40 -6.82 8.51
CA SER A 435 -17.58 -5.39 8.25
C SER A 435 -18.19 -5.10 6.87
N PRO A 436 -18.83 -3.93 6.67
CA PRO A 436 -19.34 -3.51 5.35
C PRO A 436 -18.27 -3.38 4.27
N VAL A 437 -17.01 -3.13 4.65
CA VAL A 437 -15.86 -3.00 3.71
C VAL A 437 -15.15 -4.32 3.44
N MET A 438 -15.75 -5.45 3.89
CA MET A 438 -15.22 -6.78 3.65
C MET A 438 -14.93 -7.06 2.17
N PRO A 439 -15.82 -6.76 1.20
CA PRO A 439 -15.58 -7.11 -0.20
C PRO A 439 -14.29 -6.48 -0.75
N GLU A 440 -14.08 -5.19 -0.52
CA GLU A 440 -12.89 -4.45 -0.95
C GLU A 440 -11.64 -4.96 -0.22
N PHE A 441 -11.74 -5.21 1.09
CA PHE A 441 -10.60 -5.67 1.88
C PHE A 441 -10.15 -7.08 1.48
N VAL A 442 -11.07 -8.04 1.33
CA VAL A 442 -10.75 -9.42 0.92
C VAL A 442 -10.20 -9.43 -0.51
N ALA A 443 -10.87 -8.76 -1.45
CA ALA A 443 -10.46 -8.71 -2.86
C ALA A 443 -9.09 -8.04 -3.05
N SER A 444 -8.66 -7.20 -2.11
CA SER A 444 -7.34 -6.56 -2.15
C SER A 444 -6.18 -7.54 -1.99
N MET A 445 -6.38 -8.68 -1.32
CA MET A 445 -5.29 -9.61 -1.01
C MET A 445 -4.97 -10.52 -2.19
N PRO A 446 -3.68 -10.90 -2.39
CA PRO A 446 -3.30 -11.88 -3.41
C PRO A 446 -4.08 -13.20 -3.29
N ILE A 447 -4.45 -13.75 -4.44
CA ILE A 447 -5.09 -15.07 -4.54
C ILE A 447 -3.99 -16.11 -4.71
N VAL A 448 -4.00 -17.14 -3.84
CA VAL A 448 -3.02 -18.23 -3.86
C VAL A 448 -2.94 -18.88 -5.24
N GLY A 449 -1.74 -18.90 -5.84
CA GLY A 449 -1.48 -19.54 -7.13
C GLY A 449 -1.98 -18.75 -8.35
N VAL A 450 -2.57 -17.57 -8.16
CA VAL A 450 -3.21 -16.81 -9.26
C VAL A 450 -2.51 -15.47 -9.48
N ASP A 451 -2.39 -14.62 -8.45
CA ASP A 451 -1.91 -13.26 -8.64
C ASP A 451 -1.04 -12.71 -7.50
N GLY A 452 -0.60 -11.47 -7.68
CA GLY A 452 0.21 -10.73 -6.70
C GLY A 452 1.46 -11.48 -6.25
N THR A 453 1.80 -11.33 -4.97
CA THR A 453 2.93 -12.01 -4.34
C THR A 453 2.74 -13.52 -4.16
N LEU A 454 1.56 -14.07 -4.47
CA LEU A 454 1.23 -15.49 -4.33
C LEU A 454 1.06 -16.24 -5.66
N ARG A 455 1.27 -15.57 -6.80
CA ARG A 455 1.14 -16.16 -8.15
C ARG A 455 2.02 -17.40 -8.38
N ARG A 456 3.11 -17.54 -7.62
CA ARG A 456 4.04 -18.70 -7.69
C ARG A 456 3.93 -19.63 -6.48
N SER A 457 2.85 -19.54 -5.69
CA SER A 457 2.61 -20.48 -4.60
C SER A 457 2.55 -21.92 -5.12
N LEU A 458 3.10 -22.85 -4.36
CA LEU A 458 3.02 -24.29 -4.65
C LEU A 458 1.95 -24.99 -3.81
N SER A 459 1.12 -24.22 -3.10
CA SER A 459 -0.05 -24.73 -2.39
C SER A 459 -0.99 -25.45 -3.37
N ARG A 460 -1.55 -26.57 -2.91
CA ARG A 460 -2.58 -27.33 -3.64
C ARG A 460 -3.94 -26.63 -3.61
N ALA A 461 -4.14 -25.68 -2.70
CA ALA A 461 -5.36 -24.88 -2.56
C ALA A 461 -5.36 -23.63 -3.48
N GLN A 462 -4.99 -23.82 -4.76
CA GLN A 462 -4.97 -22.71 -5.74
C GLN A 462 -6.35 -22.10 -5.91
N GLY A 463 -6.44 -20.77 -5.92
CA GLY A 463 -7.70 -20.04 -6.02
C GLY A 463 -8.56 -20.05 -4.75
N MET A 464 -8.16 -20.79 -3.69
CA MET A 464 -8.99 -21.03 -2.50
C MET A 464 -8.58 -20.19 -1.29
N ALA A 465 -7.73 -19.18 -1.48
CA ALA A 465 -7.30 -18.32 -0.39
C ALA A 465 -6.90 -16.93 -0.88
N HIS A 466 -7.25 -15.93 -0.07
CA HIS A 466 -6.90 -14.52 -0.22
C HIS A 466 -5.97 -14.15 0.93
N LEU A 467 -4.67 -14.03 0.66
CA LEU A 467 -3.65 -13.92 1.70
C LEU A 467 -2.62 -12.86 1.37
N LYS A 468 -2.24 -12.05 2.36
CA LYS A 468 -1.10 -11.15 2.30
C LYS A 468 0.16 -11.88 2.75
N THR A 469 1.25 -11.68 2.01
CA THR A 469 2.59 -12.13 2.40
C THR A 469 3.40 -11.03 3.10
N GLY A 470 4.35 -11.44 3.92
CA GLY A 470 5.40 -10.58 4.45
C GLY A 470 6.73 -11.34 4.48
N THR A 471 7.80 -10.71 4.07
CA THR A 471 9.15 -11.28 4.15
C THR A 471 10.16 -10.16 4.39
N LEU A 472 11.00 -10.34 5.40
CA LEU A 472 12.22 -9.58 5.68
C LEU A 472 13.38 -10.58 5.80
N ARG A 473 14.59 -10.09 6.12
CA ARG A 473 15.77 -10.96 6.34
C ARG A 473 15.52 -12.03 7.40
N ASP A 474 14.86 -11.67 8.48
CA ASP A 474 14.66 -12.47 9.70
C ASP A 474 13.17 -12.67 10.05
N ALA A 475 12.26 -12.32 9.14
CA ALA A 475 10.82 -12.48 9.35
C ALA A 475 10.13 -13.02 8.10
N SER A 476 9.12 -13.87 8.29
CA SER A 476 8.24 -14.35 7.24
C SER A 476 6.84 -14.52 7.79
N ALA A 477 5.84 -14.05 7.05
CA ALA A 477 4.45 -14.08 7.49
C ALA A 477 3.48 -14.30 6.34
N LEU A 478 2.33 -14.88 6.67
CA LEU A 478 1.19 -15.06 5.79
C LEU A 478 -0.10 -14.85 6.61
N ALA A 479 -1.02 -14.03 6.13
CA ALA A 479 -2.31 -13.85 6.81
C ALA A 479 -3.45 -13.49 5.86
N GLY A 480 -4.68 -13.88 6.21
CA GLY A 480 -5.89 -13.55 5.47
C GLY A 480 -6.92 -14.67 5.58
N TYR A 481 -7.58 -15.02 4.48
CA TYR A 481 -8.72 -15.94 4.44
C TYR A 481 -8.47 -17.17 3.58
N VAL A 482 -8.93 -18.33 4.04
CA VAL A 482 -8.85 -19.61 3.33
C VAL A 482 -10.24 -20.26 3.29
N ASP A 483 -10.65 -20.71 2.11
CA ASP A 483 -11.85 -21.50 1.89
C ASP A 483 -11.59 -22.97 2.19
N GLY A 484 -12.40 -23.54 3.08
CA GLY A 484 -12.41 -24.96 3.42
C GLY A 484 -13.27 -25.77 2.45
N ALA A 485 -12.86 -27.01 2.18
CA ALA A 485 -13.62 -27.97 1.39
C ALA A 485 -15.00 -28.28 1.98
N SER A 486 -15.21 -28.08 3.29
CA SER A 486 -16.52 -28.19 3.93
C SER A 486 -17.51 -27.07 3.55
N GLY A 487 -17.04 -25.98 2.92
CA GLY A 487 -17.81 -24.75 2.70
C GLY A 487 -17.63 -23.71 3.81
N ARG A 488 -16.90 -24.03 4.89
CA ARG A 488 -16.49 -23.07 5.92
C ARG A 488 -15.35 -22.19 5.43
N ARG A 489 -15.23 -20.99 6.01
CA ARG A 489 -14.14 -20.05 5.75
C ARG A 489 -13.34 -19.79 7.01
N TYR A 490 -12.03 -19.71 6.85
CA TYR A 490 -11.08 -19.58 7.95
C TYR A 490 -10.27 -18.29 7.83
N VAL A 491 -10.03 -17.65 8.97
CA VAL A 491 -8.88 -16.77 9.15
C VAL A 491 -7.65 -17.64 9.38
N LEU A 492 -6.59 -17.38 8.61
CA LEU A 492 -5.26 -17.96 8.80
C LEU A 492 -4.29 -16.83 9.11
N VAL A 493 -3.52 -16.99 10.18
CA VAL A 493 -2.34 -16.16 10.47
C VAL A 493 -1.17 -17.07 10.76
N ALA A 494 -0.03 -16.82 10.13
CA ALA A 494 1.19 -17.58 10.33
C ALA A 494 2.39 -16.64 10.26
N MET A 495 3.26 -16.70 11.26
CA MET A 495 4.43 -15.83 11.39
C MET A 495 5.62 -16.64 11.88
N ALA A 496 6.80 -16.29 11.38
CA ALA A 496 8.09 -16.83 11.82
C ALA A 496 9.09 -15.69 11.97
N ASN A 497 9.82 -15.66 13.08
CA ASN A 497 10.91 -14.70 13.33
C ASN A 497 12.19 -15.47 13.66
N HIS A 498 13.10 -15.53 12.70
CA HIS A 498 14.36 -16.27 12.76
C HIS A 498 15.21 -15.92 11.54
N THR A 499 16.52 -16.10 11.61
CA THR A 499 17.43 -15.90 10.45
C THR A 499 17.07 -16.77 9.24
N ASN A 500 16.43 -17.92 9.46
CA ASN A 500 15.93 -18.82 8.41
C ASN A 500 14.46 -18.54 8.00
N ALA A 501 13.81 -17.51 8.54
CA ALA A 501 12.39 -17.24 8.29
C ALA A 501 12.02 -17.13 6.80
N PRO A 502 12.85 -16.57 5.89
CA PRO A 502 12.56 -16.56 4.46
C PRO A 502 12.30 -17.96 3.86
N ALA A 503 12.84 -19.02 4.46
CA ALA A 503 12.64 -20.41 4.04
C ALA A 503 11.28 -21.01 4.48
N ALA A 504 10.47 -20.29 5.27
CA ALA A 504 9.18 -20.75 5.79
C ALA A 504 8.11 -20.98 4.71
N ARG A 505 8.36 -20.61 3.45
CA ARG A 505 7.36 -20.59 2.38
C ARG A 505 6.63 -21.92 2.20
N ALA A 506 7.36 -23.04 2.23
CA ALA A 506 6.76 -24.37 2.11
C ALA A 506 5.88 -24.73 3.30
N ALA A 507 6.22 -24.26 4.51
CA ALA A 507 5.41 -24.48 5.71
C ALA A 507 4.10 -23.66 5.64
N TRP A 508 4.17 -22.44 5.10
CA TRP A 508 3.01 -21.60 4.83
C TRP A 508 2.07 -22.22 3.79
N ASP A 509 2.59 -22.66 2.64
CA ASP A 509 1.78 -23.37 1.64
C ASP A 509 1.16 -24.66 2.23
N ALA A 510 1.89 -25.42 3.07
CA ALA A 510 1.38 -26.60 3.75
C ALA A 510 0.26 -26.29 4.78
N LEU A 511 0.35 -25.15 5.48
CA LEU A 511 -0.67 -24.71 6.42
C LEU A 511 -1.95 -24.27 5.70
N VAL A 512 -1.81 -23.59 4.56
CA VAL A 512 -2.94 -23.25 3.67
C VAL A 512 -3.62 -24.54 3.20
N ASP A 513 -2.85 -25.52 2.71
CA ASP A 513 -3.38 -26.81 2.25
C ASP A 513 -4.07 -27.61 3.35
N TRP A 514 -3.56 -27.54 4.58
CA TRP A 514 -4.19 -28.18 5.74
C TRP A 514 -5.48 -27.46 6.16
N THR A 515 -5.49 -26.13 6.07
CA THR A 515 -6.67 -25.32 6.38
C THR A 515 -7.78 -25.58 5.37
N ALA A 516 -7.47 -25.65 4.08
CA ALA A 516 -8.43 -25.91 3.01
C ALA A 516 -9.03 -27.34 3.03
N ARG A 517 -8.29 -28.35 3.50
CA ARG A 517 -8.76 -29.76 3.59
C ARG A 517 -9.52 -30.04 4.89
N ASP A 518 -10.37 -29.14 5.34
CA ASP A 518 -11.00 -29.17 6.67
C ASP A 518 -12.03 -30.29 6.96
N ARG A 519 -11.95 -31.39 6.20
CA ARG A 519 -12.79 -32.59 6.30
C ARG A 519 -12.03 -33.75 6.92
#